data_AF-A0A924JCE5-F1
#
_entry.id   AF-A0A924JCE5-F1
#
_cell.length_a   1.000
_cell.length_b   1.000
_cell.length_c   1.000
_cell.angle_alpha   90.00
_cell.angle_beta   90.00
_cell.angle_gamma   90.00
#
_symmetry.space_group_name_H-M   'P 1'
#
loop_
_entity.id
_entity.type
_entity.pdbx_description
1 polymer ?
#
loop_
_entity_poly.entity_id
_entity_poly.type
_entity_poly.pdbx_seq_one_letter_code
_entity_poly.pdbx_strand_id
1 'polypeptide(L)'
;MARSALSFSLPAEEIQHLQLMLTKGKHSVRSLKRVQVLLALQEGNTPSSAAQLVGVSPAMIYNIRNRYLAEGLTVALSEKPRSGQPSKFNKAAQAHLTALACSEAPEGRSRWTLRLLADRLVELRLVESVSYKTVGEQLKKTD
;
A
#
# COMPACT_ATOMS: atom_id res chain seq x y z
N MET A 1 13.41 9.76 -32.69
CA MET A 1 13.06 11.19 -32.45
C MET A 1 13.28 11.48 -30.98
N ALA A 2 14.18 12.41 -30.66
CA ALA A 2 14.45 12.83 -29.29
C ALA A 2 13.20 13.55 -28.73
N ARG A 3 12.51 12.94 -27.77
CA ARG A 3 11.44 13.61 -27.04
C ARG A 3 12.05 14.82 -26.33
N SER A 4 11.66 16.02 -26.74
CA SER A 4 12.07 17.28 -26.11
C SER A 4 11.92 17.16 -24.58
N ALA A 5 12.95 17.56 -23.85
CA ALA A 5 12.95 17.54 -22.40
C ALA A 5 11.90 18.56 -21.92
N LEU A 6 10.73 18.07 -21.52
CA LEU A 6 9.81 18.85 -20.68
C LEU A 6 10.64 19.35 -19.51
N SER A 7 10.84 20.67 -19.43
CA SER A 7 11.60 21.31 -18.36
C SER A 7 10.94 20.93 -17.04
N PHE A 8 11.72 20.32 -16.16
CA PHE A 8 11.30 20.01 -14.80
C PHE A 8 11.85 21.11 -13.90
N SER A 9 10.97 21.75 -13.14
CA SER A 9 11.36 22.83 -12.22
C SER A 9 10.64 22.65 -10.89
N LEU A 10 11.40 22.75 -9.81
CA LEU A 10 10.97 22.74 -8.42
C LEU A 10 11.04 24.18 -7.87
N PRO A 11 10.09 24.60 -7.03
CA PRO A 11 10.20 25.86 -6.31
C PRO A 11 11.35 25.83 -5.29
N ALA A 12 11.92 27.00 -5.00
CA ALA A 12 13.09 27.13 -4.12
C ALA A 12 12.88 26.52 -2.73
N GLU A 13 11.67 26.65 -2.17
CA GLU A 13 11.30 26.07 -0.88
C GLU A 13 11.39 24.54 -0.87
N GLU A 14 10.94 23.89 -1.94
CA GLU A 14 11.01 22.44 -2.08
C GLU A 14 12.44 21.97 -2.29
N ILE A 15 13.26 22.71 -3.05
CA ILE A 15 14.68 22.40 -3.21
C ILE A 15 15.38 22.41 -1.85
N GLN A 16 15.17 23.44 -1.04
CA GLN A 16 15.73 23.52 0.31
C GLN A 16 15.24 22.38 1.19
N HIS A 17 13.94 22.06 1.14
CA HIS A 17 13.38 20.93 1.90
C HIS A 17 14.05 19.60 1.52
N LEU A 18 14.20 19.33 0.22
CA LEU A 18 14.84 18.13 -0.30
C LEU A 18 16.31 18.03 0.11
N GLN A 19 17.06 19.13 0.06
CA GLN A 19 18.46 19.17 0.52
C GLN A 19 18.57 18.93 2.03
N LEU A 20 17.63 19.46 2.83
CA LEU A 20 17.58 19.19 4.26
C LEU A 20 17.32 17.71 4.56
N MET A 21 16.44 17.05 3.79
CA MET A 21 16.20 15.61 3.94
C MET A 21 17.43 14.74 3.65
N LEU A 22 18.34 15.20 2.77
CA LEU A 22 19.58 14.47 2.47
C LEU A 22 20.63 14.61 3.58
N THR A 23 20.60 15.72 4.33
CA THR A 23 21.62 16.06 5.33
C THR A 23 21.19 15.76 6.76
N LYS A 24 19.88 15.77 7.04
CA LYS A 24 19.32 15.66 8.39
C LYS A 24 18.20 14.62 8.47
N GLY A 25 18.04 14.05 9.66
CA GLY A 25 16.91 13.17 9.99
C GLY A 25 17.13 11.70 9.63
N LYS A 26 16.07 10.90 9.82
CA LYS A 26 16.02 9.48 9.47
C LYS A 26 14.91 9.28 8.45
N HIS A 27 15.29 8.90 7.23
CA HIS A 27 14.37 8.66 6.13
C HIS A 27 14.59 7.27 5.54
N SER A 28 13.56 6.68 4.94
CA SER A 28 13.70 5.41 4.25
C SER A 28 14.58 5.57 3.01
N VAL A 29 15.34 4.53 2.67
CA VAL A 29 16.19 4.53 1.45
C VAL A 29 15.38 4.85 0.20
N ARG A 30 14.13 4.35 0.12
CA ARG A 30 13.22 4.65 -1.00
C ARG A 30 12.86 6.14 -1.07
N SER A 31 12.61 6.77 0.07
CA SER A 31 12.33 8.21 0.14
C SER A 31 13.56 9.00 -0.32
N LEU A 32 14.74 8.69 0.20
CA LEU A 32 15.99 9.36 -0.21
C LEU A 32 16.31 9.19 -1.70
N LYS A 33 16.07 8.00 -2.28
CA LYS A 33 16.19 7.81 -3.73
C LYS A 33 15.25 8.72 -4.51
N ARG A 34 14.01 8.92 -4.05
CA ARG A 34 13.06 9.83 -4.71
C ARG A 34 13.50 11.29 -4.61
N VAL A 35 14.03 11.68 -3.46
CA VAL A 35 14.66 13.00 -3.27
C VAL A 35 15.79 13.22 -4.28
N GLN A 36 16.72 12.26 -4.38
CA GLN A 36 17.84 12.32 -5.32
C GLN A 36 17.36 12.42 -6.78
N VAL A 37 16.29 11.69 -7.14
CA VAL A 37 15.70 11.78 -8.48
C VAL A 37 15.15 13.18 -8.77
N LEU A 38 14.40 13.78 -7.84
CA LEU A 38 13.81 15.10 -8.04
C LEU A 38 14.89 16.18 -8.17
N LEU A 39 15.94 16.13 -7.34
CA LEU A 39 17.06 17.06 -7.43
C LEU A 39 17.88 16.87 -8.72
N ALA A 40 18.15 15.63 -9.13
CA ALA A 40 18.86 15.37 -10.38
C ALA A 40 18.09 15.93 -11.60
N LEU A 41 16.75 15.81 -11.60
CA LEU A 41 15.91 16.39 -12.65
C LEU A 41 15.91 17.94 -12.60
N GLN A 42 15.92 18.53 -11.40
CA GLN A 42 16.02 19.99 -11.21
C GLN A 42 17.32 20.56 -11.77
N GLU A 43 18.43 19.82 -11.66
CA GLU A 43 19.73 20.18 -12.22
C GLU A 43 19.78 20.09 -13.76
N GLY A 44 18.68 19.73 -14.42
CA GLY A 44 18.58 19.64 -15.88
C GLY A 44 19.08 18.33 -16.46
N ASN A 45 19.35 17.31 -15.64
CA ASN A 45 19.74 16.00 -16.14
C ASN A 45 18.62 15.36 -16.97
N THR A 46 18.99 14.76 -18.10
CA THR A 46 18.05 13.92 -18.85
C THR A 46 17.61 12.73 -17.99
N PRO A 47 16.41 12.16 -18.19
CA PRO A 47 15.95 11.01 -17.42
C PRO A 47 16.92 9.82 -17.45
N SER A 48 17.66 9.63 -18.55
CA SER A 48 18.67 8.59 -18.67
C SER A 48 19.91 8.89 -17.83
N SER A 49 20.41 10.13 -17.85
CA SER A 49 21.53 10.56 -17.02
C SER A 49 21.18 10.48 -15.53
N ALA A 50 20.01 11.00 -15.15
CA ALA A 50 19.51 10.95 -13.77
C ALA A 50 19.36 9.51 -13.26
N ALA A 51 18.89 8.60 -14.12
CA ALA A 51 18.80 7.18 -13.80
C ALA A 51 20.18 6.56 -13.46
N GLN A 52 21.21 6.88 -14.25
CA GLN A 52 22.58 6.42 -14.00
C GLN A 52 23.17 7.03 -12.74
N LEU A 53 23.07 8.36 -12.57
CA LEU A 53 23.58 9.09 -11.40
C LEU A 53 22.98 8.58 -10.09
N VAL A 54 21.67 8.35 -10.07
CA VAL A 54 20.96 7.88 -8.87
C VAL A 54 21.02 6.35 -8.76
N GLY A 55 21.41 5.61 -9.79
CA GLY A 55 21.46 4.14 -9.78
C GLY A 55 20.07 3.51 -9.72
N VAL A 56 19.13 3.98 -10.54
CA VAL A 56 17.74 3.50 -10.62
C VAL A 56 17.32 3.32 -12.07
N SER A 57 16.18 2.66 -12.33
CA SER A 57 15.71 2.50 -13.71
C SER A 57 15.14 3.80 -14.29
N PRO A 58 15.26 4.05 -15.61
CA PRO A 58 14.61 5.19 -16.25
C PRO A 58 13.10 5.25 -16.03
N ALA A 59 12.43 4.08 -15.97
CA ALA A 59 11.01 4.00 -15.63
C ALA A 59 10.70 4.59 -14.25
N MET A 60 11.58 4.39 -13.26
CA MET A 60 11.40 4.97 -11.94
C MET A 60 11.52 6.49 -11.95
N ILE A 61 12.43 7.05 -12.77
CA ILE A 61 12.54 8.50 -12.97
C ILE A 61 11.22 9.07 -13.51
N TYR A 62 10.67 8.48 -14.57
CA TYR A 62 9.39 8.92 -15.14
C TYR A 62 8.24 8.82 -14.14
N ASN A 63 8.17 7.72 -13.38
CA ASN A 63 7.13 7.51 -12.38
C ASN A 63 7.20 8.55 -11.25
N ILE A 64 8.40 8.88 -10.77
CA ILE A 64 8.58 9.88 -9.71
C ILE A 64 8.24 11.27 -10.22
N ARG A 65 8.76 11.63 -11.41
CA ARG A 65 8.48 12.93 -12.06
C ARG A 65 6.98 13.12 -12.29
N ASN A 66 6.32 12.15 -12.90
CA ASN A 66 4.90 12.26 -13.22
C ASN A 66 4.04 12.29 -11.94
N ARG A 67 4.43 11.55 -10.90
CA ARG A 67 3.77 11.61 -9.59
C ARG A 67 3.90 12.99 -8.96
N TYR A 68 5.09 13.59 -9.01
CA TYR A 68 5.30 14.96 -8.54
C TYR A 68 4.42 15.96 -9.29
N LEU A 69 4.43 15.91 -10.63
CA LEU A 69 3.66 16.84 -11.46
C LEU A 69 2.14 16.68 -11.27
N ALA A 70 1.66 15.49 -10.92
CA ALA A 70 0.24 15.21 -10.74
C ALA A 70 -0.26 15.46 -9.31
N GLU A 71 0.54 15.15 -8.29
CA GLU A 71 0.09 15.04 -6.89
C GLU A 71 0.95 15.85 -5.90
N GLY A 72 2.03 16.50 -6.37
CA GLY A 72 2.92 17.32 -5.56
C GLY A 72 3.99 16.56 -4.78
N LEU A 73 4.82 17.31 -4.03
CA LEU A 73 6.01 16.80 -3.36
C LEU A 73 5.70 15.73 -2.30
N THR A 74 4.72 15.99 -1.44
CA THR A 74 4.37 15.10 -0.32
C THR A 74 3.99 13.70 -0.82
N VAL A 75 3.25 13.63 -1.92
CA VAL A 75 2.85 12.37 -2.55
C VAL A 75 4.00 11.75 -3.35
N ALA A 76 4.83 12.57 -4.01
CA ALA A 76 6.02 12.10 -4.70
C ALA A 76 6.97 11.34 -3.76
N LEU A 77 7.15 11.85 -2.54
CA LEU A 77 8.07 11.29 -1.55
C LEU A 77 7.47 10.11 -0.77
N SER A 78 6.16 10.07 -0.56
CA SER A 78 5.48 9.05 0.24
C SER A 78 5.15 7.76 -0.53
N GLU A 79 4.93 6.68 0.22
CA GLU A 79 4.51 5.39 -0.35
C GLU A 79 2.98 5.32 -0.33
N LYS A 80 2.35 5.07 -1.49
CA LYS A 80 0.89 4.90 -1.54
C LYS A 80 0.50 3.68 -0.70
N PRO A 81 -0.61 3.75 0.05
CA PRO A 81 -1.14 2.60 0.76
C PRO A 81 -1.31 1.42 -0.20
N ARG A 82 -0.86 0.24 0.20
CA ARG A 82 -1.14 -0.99 -0.54
C ARG A 82 -2.59 -1.37 -0.24
N SER A 83 -3.39 -1.63 -1.28
CA SER A 83 -4.79 -2.03 -1.13
C SER A 83 -4.98 -3.33 -0.35
N GLY A 84 -3.91 -4.13 -0.20
CA GLY A 84 -3.95 -5.42 0.48
C GLY A 84 -4.80 -6.45 -0.27
N GLN A 85 -4.91 -7.65 0.28
CA GLN A 85 -5.88 -8.64 -0.20
C GLN A 85 -7.29 -8.20 0.26
N PRO A 86 -8.29 -8.19 -0.63
CA PRO A 86 -9.66 -7.90 -0.23
C PRO A 86 -10.13 -8.89 0.85
N SER A 87 -10.89 -8.40 1.82
CA SER A 87 -11.48 -9.25 2.86
C SER A 87 -12.38 -10.30 2.21
N LYS A 88 -12.19 -11.58 2.58
CA LYS A 88 -13.10 -12.66 2.18
C LYS A 88 -14.50 -12.52 2.78
N PHE A 89 -14.63 -11.74 3.85
CA PHE A 89 -15.89 -11.47 4.53
C PHE A 89 -16.49 -10.15 4.07
N ASN A 90 -17.61 -10.22 3.36
CA ASN A 90 -18.50 -9.07 3.19
C ASN A 90 -19.31 -8.82 4.49
N LYS A 91 -19.99 -7.67 4.59
CA LYS A 91 -20.73 -7.30 5.83
C LYS A 91 -21.79 -8.34 6.23
N ALA A 92 -22.46 -8.97 5.26
CA ALA A 92 -23.46 -10.00 5.51
C ALA A 92 -22.83 -11.26 6.14
N ALA A 93 -21.73 -11.76 5.57
CA ALA A 93 -21.00 -12.90 6.09
C ALA A 93 -20.46 -12.65 7.51
N GLN A 94 -20.08 -11.40 7.83
CA GLN A 94 -19.67 -11.02 9.19
C GLN A 94 -20.84 -11.11 10.18
N ALA A 95 -21.99 -10.52 9.84
CA ALA A 95 -23.18 -10.57 10.68
C ALA A 95 -23.64 -12.03 10.92
N HIS A 96 -23.61 -12.86 9.87
CA HIS A 96 -23.93 -14.29 9.99
C HIS A 96 -22.92 -15.04 10.85
N LEU A 97 -21.61 -14.76 10.73
CA LEU A 97 -20.60 -15.37 11.58
C LEU A 97 -20.84 -15.03 13.07
N THR A 98 -21.11 -13.77 13.39
CA THR A 98 -21.41 -13.35 14.77
C THR A 98 -22.68 -14.02 15.28
N ALA A 99 -23.75 -14.06 14.47
CA ALA A 99 -24.99 -14.73 14.85
C ALA A 99 -24.81 -16.23 15.10
N LEU A 100 -24.02 -16.92 14.25
CA LEU A 100 -23.68 -18.34 14.43
C LEU A 100 -22.84 -18.55 15.70
N ALA A 101 -21.84 -17.72 15.95
CA ALA A 101 -21.00 -17.86 17.13
C ALA A 101 -21.78 -17.70 18.45
N CYS A 102 -22.86 -16.90 18.44
CA CYS A 102 -23.77 -16.71 19.57
C CYS A 102 -24.92 -17.72 19.63
N SER A 103 -25.08 -18.62 18.65
CA SER A 103 -26.14 -19.62 18.64
C SER A 103 -25.72 -20.90 19.35
N GLU A 104 -26.69 -21.80 19.59
CA GLU A 104 -26.39 -23.14 20.06
C GLU A 104 -25.49 -23.89 19.07
N ALA A 105 -24.61 -24.72 19.62
CA ALA A 105 -23.70 -25.56 18.84
C ALA A 105 -24.46 -26.70 18.15
N PRO A 106 -23.98 -27.18 16.99
CA PRO A 106 -24.63 -28.28 16.28
C PRO A 106 -24.59 -29.57 17.11
N GLU A 107 -25.51 -30.49 16.80
CA GLU A 107 -25.64 -31.76 17.52
C GLU A 107 -24.31 -32.53 17.61
N GLY A 108 -24.06 -33.13 18.77
CA GLY A 108 -22.82 -33.85 19.04
C GLY A 108 -21.60 -32.95 19.28
N ARG A 109 -21.80 -31.64 19.51
CA ARG A 109 -20.75 -30.68 19.91
C ARG A 109 -21.21 -29.84 21.10
N SER A 110 -20.29 -29.57 22.03
CA SER A 110 -20.58 -28.74 23.22
C SER A 110 -20.46 -27.23 22.97
N ARG A 111 -19.79 -26.82 21.89
CA ARG A 111 -19.58 -25.41 21.53
C ARG A 111 -19.17 -25.26 20.07
N TRP A 112 -19.37 -24.06 19.53
CA TRP A 112 -18.75 -23.65 18.28
C TRP A 112 -17.22 -23.60 18.43
N THR A 113 -16.51 -24.32 17.57
CA THR A 113 -15.08 -24.14 17.37
C THR A 113 -14.83 -23.31 16.12
N LEU A 114 -13.68 -22.63 16.03
CA LEU A 114 -13.34 -21.84 14.84
C LEU A 114 -13.34 -22.66 13.54
N ARG A 115 -13.00 -23.96 13.62
CA ARG A 115 -13.06 -24.88 12.48
C ARG A 115 -14.51 -25.18 12.07
N LEU A 116 -15.37 -25.50 13.04
CA LEU A 116 -16.80 -25.70 12.78
C LEU A 116 -17.45 -24.46 12.18
N LEU A 117 -17.11 -23.27 12.67
CA LEU A 117 -17.60 -22.02 12.09
C LEU A 117 -17.07 -21.80 10.67
N ALA A 118 -15.80 -22.09 10.40
CA ALA A 118 -15.23 -22.00 9.06
C ALA A 118 -15.94 -22.93 8.06
N ASP A 119 -16.13 -24.20 8.44
CA ASP A 119 -16.81 -25.20 7.63
C ASP A 119 -18.27 -24.78 7.38
N ARG A 120 -18.96 -24.33 8.42
CA ARG A 120 -20.36 -23.88 8.33
C ARG A 120 -20.54 -22.66 7.43
N LEU A 121 -19.59 -21.72 7.44
CA LEU A 121 -19.62 -20.55 6.55
C LEU A 121 -19.49 -20.94 5.07
N VAL A 122 -18.70 -21.98 4.78
CA VAL A 122 -18.55 -22.52 3.42
C VAL A 122 -19.80 -23.30 3.01
N GLU A 123 -20.35 -24.14 3.89
CA GLU A 123 -21.61 -24.86 3.66
C GLU A 123 -22.77 -23.91 3.31
N LEU A 124 -22.87 -22.79 4.04
CA LEU A 124 -23.89 -21.76 3.80
C LEU A 124 -23.59 -20.86 2.59
N ARG A 125 -22.50 -21.13 1.86
CA ARG A 125 -22.03 -20.36 0.69
C ARG A 125 -21.83 -18.87 0.97
N LEU A 126 -21.53 -18.52 2.22
CA LEU A 126 -21.23 -17.13 2.61
C LEU A 126 -19.81 -16.74 2.21
N VAL A 127 -18.92 -17.72 2.10
CA VAL A 127 -17.53 -17.58 1.63
C VAL A 127 -17.14 -18.83 0.83
N GLU A 128 -16.33 -18.68 -0.22
CA GLU A 128 -15.86 -19.82 -1.03
C GLU A 128 -14.87 -20.70 -0.26
N SER A 129 -14.02 -20.08 0.56
CA SER A 129 -13.05 -20.78 1.41
C SER A 129 -12.56 -19.86 2.51
N VAL A 130 -12.42 -20.36 3.74
CA VAL A 130 -11.90 -19.59 4.86
C VAL A 130 -11.09 -20.45 5.81
N SER A 131 -9.98 -19.92 6.31
CA SER A 131 -9.22 -20.57 7.38
C SER A 131 -9.87 -20.27 8.72
N TYR A 132 -9.87 -21.23 9.63
CA TYR A 132 -10.30 -21.05 11.02
C TYR A 132 -9.57 -19.88 11.71
N LYS A 133 -8.33 -19.55 11.30
CA LYS A 133 -7.60 -18.39 11.81
C LYS A 133 -8.26 -17.07 11.39
N THR A 134 -8.69 -16.96 10.14
CA THR A 134 -9.40 -15.79 9.63
C THR A 134 -10.75 -15.60 10.33
N VAL A 135 -11.45 -16.70 10.66
CA VAL A 135 -12.67 -16.65 11.48
C VAL A 135 -12.37 -16.06 12.86
N GLY A 136 -11.30 -16.52 13.53
CA GLY A 136 -10.90 -15.98 14.83
C GLY A 136 -10.46 -14.52 14.77
N GLU A 137 -9.70 -14.12 13.75
CA GLU A 137 -9.35 -12.71 13.50
C GLU A 137 -10.58 -11.84 13.24
N GLN A 138 -11.61 -12.40 12.61
CA GLN A 138 -12.85 -11.68 12.32
C GLN A 138 -13.70 -11.48 13.57
N LEU A 139 -13.84 -12.50 14.42
CA LEU A 139 -14.56 -12.40 15.70
C LEU A 139 -13.87 -11.43 16.68
N LYS A 140 -12.53 -11.36 16.68
CA LYS A 140 -11.78 -10.39 17.49
C LYS A 140 -12.00 -8.92 17.10
N LYS A 141 -12.51 -8.64 15.90
CA LYS A 141 -12.83 -7.27 15.46
C LYS A 141 -14.22 -6.82 15.94
N THR A 142 -15.06 -7.78 16.33
CA THR A 142 -16.42 -7.52 16.80
C THR A 142 -16.53 -7.47 18.32
N ASP A 143 -15.49 -7.88 19.05
CA ASP A 143 -15.28 -7.63 20.49
C ASP A 143 -14.57 -6.28 20.71
#